data_AF-A0A968ZYB3-F1
#
_entry.id   AF-A0A968ZYB3-F1
#
_cell.length_a   1.000
_cell.length_b   1.000
_cell.length_c   1.000
_cell.angle_alpha   90.00
_cell.angle_beta   90.00
_cell.angle_gamma   90.00
#
_symmetry.space_group_name_H-M   'P 1'
#
loop_
_entity.id
_entity.type
_entity.pdbx_description
1 polymer ?
#
loop_
_entity_poly.entity_id
_entity_poly.type
_entity_poly.pdbx_seq_one_letter_code
_entity_poly.pdbx_strand_id
1 'polypeptide(L)'
;MAVVPTAPKREYINVMEILVAEEVAQQLKKLSPRVLKYVRRAEVETYALNRLPALYASSEKGWEHQVEKAQRELHAKIVHAVRQAFAAVQVDPIRLAQPLNLQVEENSQATLQAFRELLKQPDLSWDEVFKRIKQIIRAKTSGTPPPTPPSVPPTAPAERHAASWRPGTYGGEVVWRRRTPPPQPPQGRPNPYGWDDPNYRT
;
A
#
# COMPACT_ATOMS: atom_id res chain seq x y z
N MET A 1 13.61 9.68 -4.68
CA MET A 1 13.18 8.46 -5.40
C MET A 1 12.08 7.82 -4.58
N ALA A 2 10.82 7.97 -4.98
CA ALA A 2 9.72 7.21 -4.39
C ALA A 2 9.53 5.98 -5.27
N VAL A 3 10.03 4.83 -4.80
CA VAL A 3 9.76 3.55 -5.44
C VAL A 3 8.28 3.29 -5.23
N VAL A 4 7.47 3.49 -6.28
CA VAL A 4 6.08 3.03 -6.28
C VAL A 4 6.18 1.51 -6.13
N PRO A 5 5.67 0.92 -5.03
CA PRO A 5 5.72 -0.51 -4.87
C PRO A 5 4.83 -1.10 -5.94
N THR A 6 5.44 -1.62 -7.01
CA THR A 6 4.74 -2.52 -7.92
C THR A 6 4.30 -3.72 -7.10
N ALA A 7 3.04 -4.15 -7.24
CA ALA A 7 2.56 -5.36 -6.63
C ALA A 7 3.49 -6.50 -7.07
N PRO A 8 4.22 -7.15 -6.15
CA PRO A 8 5.26 -8.09 -6.53
C PRO A 8 4.60 -9.28 -7.21
N LYS A 9 5.12 -9.68 -8.38
CA LYS A 9 4.77 -10.97 -9.00
C LYS A 9 5.15 -12.07 -8.01
N ARG A 10 4.16 -12.71 -7.40
CA ARG A 10 4.38 -13.72 -6.36
C ARG A 10 4.56 -15.09 -7.01
N GLU A 11 5.65 -15.78 -6.68
CA GLU A 11 5.90 -17.18 -7.08
C GLU A 11 5.31 -18.19 -6.08
N TYR A 12 4.45 -17.72 -5.18
CA TYR A 12 3.79 -18.54 -4.17
C TYR A 12 2.32 -18.17 -4.06
N ILE A 13 1.51 -19.14 -3.65
CA ILE A 13 0.05 -18.99 -3.50
C ILE A 13 -0.40 -19.63 -2.20
N ASN A 14 -1.41 -19.03 -1.55
CA ASN A 14 -2.13 -19.68 -0.46
C ASN A 14 -3.25 -20.54 -1.06
N VAL A 15 -3.14 -21.86 -0.93
CA VAL A 15 -4.11 -22.82 -1.46
C VAL A 15 -5.51 -22.59 -0.89
N MET A 16 -5.60 -22.10 0.35
CA MET A 16 -6.88 -21.80 0.99
C MET A 16 -7.68 -20.71 0.27
N GLU A 17 -7.02 -19.78 -0.43
CA GLU A 17 -7.73 -18.75 -1.21
C GLU A 17 -8.59 -19.38 -2.30
N ILE A 18 -8.08 -20.41 -2.97
CA ILE A 18 -8.81 -21.13 -4.03
C ILE A 18 -9.97 -21.94 -3.43
N LEU A 19 -9.67 -22.75 -2.41
CA LEU A 19 -10.67 -23.63 -1.80
C LEU A 19 -11.82 -22.87 -1.12
N VAL A 20 -11.51 -21.75 -0.46
CA VAL A 20 -12.53 -20.88 0.13
C VAL A 20 -13.35 -20.20 -0.96
N ALA A 21 -12.73 -19.73 -2.04
CA ALA A 21 -13.43 -19.12 -3.16
C ALA A 21 -14.43 -20.09 -3.81
N GLU A 22 -14.04 -21.35 -3.98
CA GLU A 22 -14.92 -22.42 -4.48
C GLU A 22 -16.10 -22.68 -3.53
N GLU A 23 -15.84 -22.84 -2.24
CA GLU A 23 -16.89 -23.09 -1.24
C GLU A 23 -17.87 -21.91 -1.13
N VAL A 24 -17.35 -20.67 -1.13
CA VAL A 24 -18.18 -19.46 -1.15
C VAL A 24 -19.06 -19.44 -2.40
N ALA A 25 -18.52 -19.76 -3.58
CA ALA A 25 -19.30 -19.81 -4.81
C ALA A 25 -20.40 -20.90 -4.75
N GLN A 26 -20.12 -22.06 -4.15
CA GLN A 26 -21.11 -23.12 -3.96
C GLN A 26 -22.23 -22.72 -2.99
N GLN A 27 -21.89 -22.08 -1.86
CA GLN A 27 -22.89 -21.63 -0.89
C GLN A 27 -23.69 -20.43 -1.41
N LEU A 28 -23.07 -19.53 -2.17
CA LEU A 28 -23.75 -18.38 -2.79
C LEU A 28 -24.86 -18.84 -3.75
N LYS A 29 -24.65 -19.92 -4.50
CA LYS A 29 -25.68 -20.54 -5.37
C LYS A 29 -26.90 -21.06 -4.60
N LYS A 30 -26.75 -21.38 -3.31
CA LYS A 30 -27.83 -21.90 -2.45
C LYS A 30 -28.63 -20.79 -1.76
N LEU A 31 -28.17 -19.54 -1.83
CA LEU A 31 -28.80 -18.41 -1.14
C LEU A 31 -29.94 -17.79 -1.96
N SER A 32 -30.90 -17.19 -1.26
CA SER A 32 -32.03 -16.50 -1.90
C SER A 32 -31.58 -15.20 -2.59
N PRO A 33 -32.22 -14.79 -3.70
CA PRO A 33 -31.85 -13.58 -4.44
C PRO A 33 -31.88 -12.28 -3.61
N ARG A 34 -32.72 -12.22 -2.59
CA ARG A 34 -32.84 -11.04 -1.70
C ARG A 34 -31.57 -10.82 -0.87
N VAL A 35 -30.94 -11.91 -0.43
CA VAL A 35 -29.72 -11.88 0.38
C VAL A 35 -28.51 -11.56 -0.49
N LEU A 36 -28.47 -12.08 -1.73
CA LEU A 36 -27.37 -11.85 -2.67
C LEU A 36 -27.09 -10.37 -2.94
N LYS A 37 -28.11 -9.50 -2.86
CA LYS A 37 -27.94 -8.05 -3.06
C LYS A 37 -27.02 -7.40 -2.02
N TYR A 38 -26.97 -7.94 -0.81
CA TYR A 38 -26.25 -7.35 0.32
C TYR A 38 -24.94 -8.07 0.64
N VAL A 39 -24.70 -9.25 0.06
CA VAL A 39 -23.51 -10.05 0.34
C VAL A 39 -22.44 -9.77 -0.69
N ARG A 40 -21.33 -9.16 -0.26
CA ARG A 40 -20.14 -9.03 -1.09
C ARG A 40 -19.24 -10.24 -0.92
N ARG A 41 -18.97 -10.91 -2.04
CA ARG A 41 -18.11 -12.11 -2.09
C ARG A 41 -16.74 -11.89 -1.43
N ALA A 42 -16.06 -10.78 -1.75
CA ALA A 42 -14.74 -10.47 -1.21
C ALA A 42 -14.72 -10.35 0.32
N GLU A 43 -15.79 -9.84 0.95
CA GLU A 43 -15.88 -9.74 2.41
C GLU A 43 -16.08 -11.12 3.04
N VAL A 44 -16.87 -11.98 2.41
CA VAL A 44 -17.08 -13.35 2.88
C VAL A 44 -15.77 -14.14 2.79
N GLU A 45 -15.08 -14.07 1.65
CA GLU A 45 -13.80 -14.75 1.44
C GLU A 45 -12.75 -14.27 2.44
N THR A 46 -12.56 -12.95 2.58
CA THR A 46 -11.56 -12.39 3.51
C THR A 46 -11.89 -12.70 4.97
N TYR A 47 -13.16 -12.66 5.37
CA TYR A 47 -13.58 -13.04 6.71
C TYR A 47 -13.30 -14.52 7.01
N ALA A 48 -13.58 -15.41 6.06
CA ALA A 48 -13.31 -16.83 6.20
C ALA A 48 -11.80 -17.11 6.25
N LEU A 49 -11.02 -16.52 5.34
CA LEU A 49 -9.57 -16.70 5.26
C LEU A 49 -8.85 -16.26 6.55
N ASN A 50 -9.30 -15.17 7.17
CA ASN A 50 -8.72 -14.68 8.43
C ASN A 50 -8.94 -15.63 9.63
N ARG A 51 -9.74 -16.69 9.47
CA ARG A 51 -10.06 -17.69 10.52
C ARG A 51 -9.54 -19.07 10.20
N LEU A 52 -8.87 -19.24 9.06
CA LEU A 52 -8.38 -20.51 8.60
C LEU A 52 -6.84 -20.49 8.62
N PRO A 53 -6.19 -21.64 8.87
CA PRO A 53 -4.74 -21.73 8.75
C PRO A 53 -4.34 -21.48 7.29
N ALA A 54 -3.33 -20.64 7.05
CA ALA A 54 -2.81 -20.41 5.70
C ALA A 54 -1.99 -21.61 5.23
N LEU A 55 -2.20 -22.05 3.99
CA LEU A 55 -1.46 -23.15 3.36
C LEU A 55 -0.73 -22.63 2.13
N TYR A 56 0.50 -22.17 2.32
CA TYR A 56 1.31 -21.67 1.23
C TYR A 56 2.02 -22.78 0.46
N ALA A 57 2.09 -22.62 -0.86
CA ALA A 57 2.89 -23.43 -1.75
C ALA A 57 3.66 -22.55 -2.74
N SER A 58 4.92 -22.89 -2.98
CA SER A 58 5.81 -22.27 -3.97
C SER A 58 6.25 -23.24 -5.08
N SER A 59 5.72 -24.47 -5.06
CA SER A 59 5.98 -25.50 -6.07
C SER A 59 4.69 -26.25 -6.38
N GLU A 60 4.61 -26.84 -7.57
CA GLU A 60 3.44 -27.59 -8.02
C GLU A 60 3.16 -28.81 -7.13
N LYS A 61 4.19 -29.62 -6.83
CA LYS A 61 4.07 -30.75 -5.90
C LYS A 61 3.65 -30.31 -4.50
N GLY A 62 4.16 -29.16 -4.03
CA GLY A 62 3.76 -28.58 -2.76
C GLY A 62 2.30 -28.15 -2.77
N TRP A 63 1.84 -27.58 -3.88
CA TRP A 63 0.44 -27.18 -4.07
C TRP A 63 -0.49 -28.39 -4.00
N GLU A 64 -0.21 -29.46 -4.75
CA GLU A 64 -1.01 -30.70 -4.71
C GLU A 64 -1.10 -31.29 -3.31
N HIS A 65 0.02 -31.36 -2.59
CA HIS A 65 0.04 -31.88 -1.23
C HIS A 65 -0.79 -31.02 -0.26
N GLN A 66 -0.71 -29.69 -0.38
CA GLN A 66 -1.51 -28.79 0.45
C GLN A 66 -3.00 -28.87 0.11
N VAL A 67 -3.37 -29.05 -1.16
CA VAL A 67 -4.76 -29.28 -1.59
C VAL A 67 -5.28 -30.57 -0.96
N GLU A 68 -4.55 -31.67 -1.07
CA GLU A 68 -4.95 -32.97 -0.51
C GLU A 68 -5.12 -32.89 1.01
N LYS A 69 -4.16 -32.26 1.71
CA LYS A 69 -4.24 -32.02 3.15
C LYS A 69 -5.47 -31.19 3.52
N ALA A 70 -5.73 -30.11 2.79
CA ALA A 70 -6.88 -29.24 3.05
C ALA A 70 -8.20 -29.98 2.86
N GLN A 71 -8.32 -30.81 1.82
CA GLN A 71 -9.51 -31.62 1.57
C GLN A 71 -9.74 -32.66 2.65
N ARG A 72 -8.69 -33.34 3.12
CA ARG A 72 -8.80 -34.40 4.13
C ARG A 72 -9.07 -33.87 5.53
N GLU A 73 -8.36 -32.81 5.95
CA GLU A 73 -8.33 -32.38 7.36
C GLU A 73 -9.10 -31.09 7.63
N LEU A 74 -9.18 -30.19 6.64
CA LEU A 74 -9.66 -28.82 6.84
C LEU A 74 -10.98 -28.53 6.15
N HIS A 75 -11.49 -29.41 5.30
CA HIS A 75 -12.73 -29.18 4.55
C HIS A 75 -13.91 -28.80 5.47
N ALA A 76 -14.13 -29.55 6.56
CA ALA A 76 -15.18 -29.22 7.52
C ALA A 76 -14.98 -27.83 8.16
N LYS A 77 -13.73 -27.44 8.43
CA LYS A 77 -13.40 -26.11 8.98
C LYS A 77 -13.64 -25.01 7.95
N ILE A 78 -13.31 -25.25 6.69
CA ILE A 78 -13.58 -24.33 5.57
C ILE A 78 -15.07 -24.06 5.48
N VAL A 79 -15.88 -25.13 5.38
CA VAL A 79 -17.35 -25.02 5.30
C VAL A 79 -17.91 -24.23 6.49
N HIS A 80 -17.44 -24.52 7.70
CA HIS A 80 -17.89 -23.82 8.90
C HIS A 80 -17.48 -22.34 8.92
N ALA A 81 -16.23 -22.03 8.56
CA ALA A 81 -15.74 -20.65 8.50
C ALA A 81 -16.51 -19.81 7.47
N VAL A 82 -16.80 -20.40 6.30
CA VAL A 82 -17.61 -19.75 5.25
C VAL A 82 -19.04 -19.49 5.73
N ARG A 83 -19.67 -20.44 6.42
CA ARG A 83 -21.00 -20.21 7.02
C ARG A 83 -21.00 -19.07 8.03
N GLN A 84 -19.99 -19.02 8.89
CA GLN A 84 -19.82 -17.91 9.85
C GLN A 84 -19.58 -16.58 9.12
N ALA A 85 -18.86 -16.58 8.00
CA ALA A 85 -18.63 -15.40 7.18
C ALA A 85 -19.93 -14.86 6.59
N PHE A 86 -20.78 -15.73 6.03
CA PHE A 86 -22.10 -15.31 5.54
C PHE A 86 -22.97 -14.73 6.66
N ALA A 87 -22.99 -15.36 7.84
CA ALA A 87 -23.74 -14.84 8.98
C ALA A 87 -23.22 -13.45 9.42
N ALA A 88 -21.91 -13.26 9.49
CA ALA A 88 -21.31 -11.99 9.89
C ALA A 88 -21.58 -10.86 8.87
N VAL A 89 -21.48 -11.16 7.57
CA VAL A 89 -21.73 -10.16 6.51
C VAL A 89 -23.22 -9.78 6.44
N GLN A 90 -24.12 -10.73 6.69
CA GLN A 90 -25.57 -10.47 6.71
C GLN A 90 -26.02 -9.59 7.88
N VAL A 91 -25.33 -9.64 9.03
CA VAL A 91 -25.71 -8.87 10.23
C VAL A 91 -25.44 -7.37 10.04
N ASP A 92 -24.42 -6.99 9.27
CA ASP A 92 -24.00 -5.59 9.11
C ASP A 92 -24.06 -5.08 7.64
N PRO A 93 -25.25 -5.07 6.99
CA PRO A 93 -25.39 -4.68 5.58
C PRO A 93 -25.14 -3.19 5.31
N ILE A 94 -25.05 -2.35 6.35
CA ILE A 94 -24.79 -0.90 6.25
C ILE A 94 -23.27 -0.59 6.25
N ARG A 95 -22.39 -1.59 6.44
CA ARG A 95 -20.94 -1.38 6.30
C ARG A 95 -20.61 -1.01 4.85
N LEU A 96 -20.35 0.27 4.60
CA LEU A 96 -19.75 0.75 3.36
C LEU A 96 -18.24 0.37 3.39
N ALA A 97 -17.89 -0.89 3.10
CA ALA A 97 -16.49 -1.22 2.91
C ALA A 97 -16.02 -0.57 1.62
N GLN A 98 -15.07 0.36 1.76
CA GLN A 98 -14.37 0.93 0.64
C GLN A 98 -13.38 -0.15 0.13
N PRO A 99 -13.50 -0.59 -1.13
CA PRO A 99 -12.62 -1.63 -1.66
C PRO A 99 -11.18 -1.13 -1.72
N LEU A 100 -10.23 -2.05 -1.50
CA LEU A 100 -8.80 -1.79 -1.72
C LEU A 100 -8.55 -1.46 -3.20
N ASN A 101 -7.94 -0.31 -3.47
CA ASN A 101 -7.56 0.09 -4.83
C ASN A 101 -6.22 -0.55 -5.20
N LEU A 102 -6.28 -1.76 -5.78
CA LEU A 102 -5.10 -2.48 -6.27
C LEU A 102 -4.71 -2.08 -7.72
N GLN A 103 -5.53 -1.26 -8.41
CA GLN A 103 -5.36 -0.90 -9.83
C GLN A 103 -4.54 0.40 -10.07
N VAL A 104 -3.80 0.88 -9.07
CA VAL A 104 -2.98 2.09 -9.22
C VAL A 104 -1.99 1.95 -10.40
N GLU A 105 -1.54 0.72 -10.70
CA GLU A 105 -0.63 0.44 -11.80
C GLU A 105 -1.27 0.55 -13.20
N GLU A 106 -2.44 -0.05 -13.43
CA GLU A 106 -3.14 0.01 -14.73
C GLU A 106 -3.51 1.45 -15.07
N ASN A 107 -4.03 2.19 -14.08
CA ASN A 107 -4.35 3.60 -14.25
C ASN A 107 -3.10 4.44 -14.53
N SER A 108 -1.96 4.12 -13.91
CA SER A 108 -0.71 4.82 -14.17
C SER A 108 -0.18 4.57 -15.59
N GLN A 109 -0.27 3.33 -16.10
CA GLN A 109 0.15 3.01 -17.46
C GLN A 109 -0.78 3.64 -18.50
N ALA A 110 -2.09 3.59 -18.28
CA ALA A 110 -3.07 4.25 -19.14
C ALA A 110 -2.86 5.78 -19.15
N THR A 111 -2.57 6.37 -17.99
CA THR A 111 -2.26 7.80 -17.87
C THR A 111 -0.95 8.16 -18.60
N LEU A 112 0.09 7.34 -18.52
CA LEU A 112 1.31 7.51 -19.32
C LEU A 112 1.03 7.45 -20.82
N GLN A 113 0.19 6.52 -21.24
CA GLN A 113 -0.16 6.35 -22.65
C GLN A 113 -0.91 7.57 -23.17
N ALA A 114 -1.85 8.11 -22.40
CA ALA A 114 -2.52 9.37 -22.71
C ALA A 114 -1.53 10.56 -22.78
N PHE A 115 -0.55 10.63 -21.87
CA PHE A 115 0.50 11.65 -21.94
C PHE A 115 1.39 11.50 -23.18
N ARG A 116 1.73 10.27 -23.59
CA ARG A 116 2.51 9.98 -24.80
C ARG A 116 1.80 10.45 -26.06
N GLU A 117 0.49 10.19 -26.16
CA GLU A 117 -0.34 10.65 -27.27
C GLU A 117 -0.44 12.17 -27.32
N LEU A 118 -0.72 12.81 -26.16
CA LEU A 118 -0.88 14.25 -26.06
C LEU A 118 0.42 15.02 -26.35
N LEU A 119 1.56 14.48 -25.91
CA LEU A 119 2.88 15.06 -26.13
C LEU A 119 3.53 14.59 -27.44
N LYS A 120 2.87 13.69 -28.19
CA LYS A 120 3.36 13.07 -29.44
C LYS A 120 4.76 12.43 -29.29
N GLN A 121 5.02 11.81 -28.14
CA GLN A 121 6.30 11.20 -27.82
C GLN A 121 6.06 9.75 -27.38
N PRO A 122 6.39 8.75 -28.22
CA PRO A 122 6.06 7.35 -27.94
C PRO A 122 6.90 6.74 -26.79
N ASP A 123 8.12 7.24 -26.59
CA ASP A 123 9.08 6.68 -25.61
C ASP A 123 9.07 7.39 -24.25
N LEU A 124 8.03 8.16 -23.96
CA LEU A 124 8.01 9.04 -22.80
C LEU A 124 7.98 8.25 -21.48
N SER A 125 8.93 8.55 -20.61
CA SER A 125 8.99 8.07 -19.23
C SER A 125 8.33 9.05 -18.24
N TRP A 126 7.94 8.58 -17.05
CA TRP A 126 7.34 9.43 -16.02
C TRP A 126 8.21 10.65 -15.66
N ASP A 127 9.54 10.48 -15.57
CA ASP A 127 10.45 11.58 -15.24
C ASP A 127 10.48 12.66 -16.33
N GLU A 128 10.32 12.28 -17.59
CA GLU A 128 10.25 13.21 -18.72
C GLU A 128 8.94 13.97 -18.78
N VAL A 129 7.81 13.30 -18.46
CA VAL A 129 6.50 13.95 -18.28
C VAL A 129 6.64 15.10 -17.28
N PHE A 130 7.23 14.85 -16.11
CA PHE A 130 7.40 15.87 -15.08
C PHE A 130 8.33 17.01 -15.53
N LYS A 131 9.43 16.71 -16.22
CA LYS A 131 10.33 17.74 -16.78
C LYS A 131 9.60 18.62 -17.80
N ARG A 132 8.78 18.02 -18.66
CA ARG A 132 8.06 18.73 -19.71
C ARG A 132 6.96 19.63 -19.15
N ILE A 133 6.19 19.13 -18.18
CA ILE A 133 5.20 19.94 -17.46
C ILE A 133 5.88 21.15 -16.80
N LYS A 134 7.03 20.96 -16.14
CA LYS A 134 7.81 22.07 -15.54
C LYS A 134 8.27 23.09 -16.59
N GLN A 135 8.70 22.64 -17.77
CA GLN A 135 9.09 23.54 -18.87
C GLN A 135 7.90 24.34 -19.41
N ILE A 136 6.75 23.70 -19.63
CA ILE A 136 5.53 24.35 -20.14
C ILE A 136 5.04 25.40 -19.14
N ILE A 137 5.01 25.08 -17.84
CA ILE A 137 4.61 26.04 -16.80
C ILE A 137 5.56 27.25 -16.76
N ARG A 138 6.88 27.01 -16.81
CA ARG A 138 7.88 28.09 -16.85
C ARG A 138 7.73 29.00 -18.06
N ALA A 139 7.51 28.43 -19.26
CA ALA A 139 7.31 29.19 -20.49
C ALA A 139 6.04 30.06 -20.46
N LYS A 140 5.01 29.62 -19.72
CA LYS A 140 3.76 30.39 -19.54
C LYS A 140 3.92 31.54 -18.55
N THR A 141 4.82 31.42 -17.57
CA THR A 141 5.11 32.46 -16.57
C THR A 141 6.10 33.53 -17.03
N SER A 142 6.88 33.29 -18.09
CA SER A 142 7.86 34.26 -18.61
C SER A 142 7.26 35.36 -19.50
N GLY A 143 5.93 35.43 -19.64
CA GLY A 143 5.24 36.40 -20.50
C GLY A 143 4.85 37.73 -19.83
N THR A 144 5.17 37.95 -18.55
CA THR A 144 4.82 39.20 -17.85
C THR A 144 6.08 39.89 -17.35
N PRO A 145 6.55 40.98 -18.00
CA PRO A 145 7.67 41.73 -17.47
C PRO A 145 7.27 42.42 -16.15
N PRO A 146 8.11 42.36 -15.10
CA PRO A 146 7.86 43.12 -13.88
C PRO A 146 7.97 44.63 -14.17
N PRO A 147 7.15 45.50 -13.54
CA PRO A 147 7.31 46.94 -13.66
C PRO A 147 8.68 47.35 -13.12
N THR A 148 9.47 48.03 -13.95
CA THR A 148 10.77 48.61 -13.60
C THR A 148 10.61 49.66 -12.50
N PRO A 149 11.28 49.55 -11.34
CA PRO A 149 11.36 50.65 -10.38
C PRO A 149 12.31 51.75 -10.91
N PRO A 150 12.02 53.04 -10.66
CA PRO A 150 12.83 54.15 -11.16
C PRO A 150 14.21 54.23 -10.48
N SER A 151 15.20 54.58 -11.29
CA SER A 151 16.60 54.84 -10.98
C SER A 151 16.82 56.04 -10.05
N VAL A 152 17.63 55.88 -9.00
CA VAL A 152 18.16 56.99 -8.18
C VAL A 152 19.70 57.04 -8.32
N PRO A 153 20.34 58.23 -8.49
CA PRO A 153 21.80 58.36 -8.62
C PRO A 153 22.57 58.30 -7.28
N PRO A 154 23.92 58.23 -7.31
CA PRO A 154 24.74 57.78 -6.20
C PRO A 154 25.23 58.92 -5.28
N THR A 155 25.32 58.65 -3.98
CA THR A 155 26.15 59.43 -3.06
C THR A 155 26.89 58.46 -2.13
N ALA A 156 28.20 58.68 -2.03
CA ALA A 156 29.24 57.84 -1.42
C ALA A 156 29.22 57.84 0.13
N PRO A 157 30.24 57.27 0.83
CA PRO A 157 30.71 55.89 0.80
C PRO A 157 30.71 55.22 2.20
N ALA A 158 30.71 53.88 2.18
CA ALA A 158 31.34 52.98 3.15
C ALA A 158 31.10 53.19 4.66
N GLU A 159 30.01 52.61 5.18
CA GLU A 159 30.03 52.00 6.52
C GLU A 159 29.67 50.52 6.42
N ARG A 160 30.65 49.69 6.79
CA ARG A 160 30.58 48.24 6.86
C ARG A 160 29.73 47.85 8.06
N HIS A 161 28.42 47.69 7.89
CA HIS A 161 27.61 46.93 8.83
C HIS A 161 27.47 45.49 8.33
N ALA A 162 28.39 44.66 8.81
CA ALA A 162 28.32 43.22 8.71
C ALA A 162 27.01 42.70 9.35
N ALA A 163 26.30 41.88 8.59
CA ALA A 163 25.49 40.76 9.04
C ALA A 163 24.58 40.97 10.28
N SER A 164 23.41 41.58 10.06
CA SER A 164 22.25 41.43 10.97
C SER A 164 21.28 40.32 10.52
N TRP A 165 21.80 39.25 9.91
CA TRP A 165 21.04 38.02 9.70
C TRP A 165 21.09 37.17 10.96
N ARG A 166 19.98 37.12 11.69
CA ARG A 166 19.69 36.08 12.69
C ARG A 166 18.72 35.09 12.08
N PRO A 167 19.05 33.78 12.00
CA PRO A 167 18.07 32.77 11.64
C PRO A 167 16.97 32.72 12.70
N GLY A 168 15.72 32.92 12.26
CA GLY A 168 14.54 32.66 13.08
C GLY A 168 14.43 31.16 13.39
N THR A 169 14.15 30.85 14.65
CA THR A 169 13.93 29.50 15.19
C THR A 169 12.60 28.92 14.71
N TYR A 170 12.51 28.56 13.44
CA TYR A 170 11.49 27.64 12.91
C TYR A 170 12.19 26.68 11.95
N GLY A 171 12.66 25.56 12.52
CA GLY A 171 13.52 24.60 11.83
C GLY A 171 14.48 23.90 12.79
N GLY A 172 13.98 23.48 13.95
CA GLY A 172 14.72 22.58 14.82
C GLY A 172 14.70 21.19 14.21
N GLU A 173 15.88 20.63 13.97
CA GLU A 173 16.08 19.21 13.71
C GLU A 173 15.36 18.38 14.78
N VAL A 174 14.25 17.75 14.41
CA VAL A 174 13.64 16.73 15.25
C VAL A 174 14.45 15.45 15.04
N VAL A 175 15.55 15.36 15.80
CA VAL A 175 16.23 14.11 16.08
C VAL A 175 15.21 13.20 16.78
N TRP A 176 14.87 12.07 16.16
CA TRP A 176 14.08 11.00 16.78
C TRP A 176 14.83 10.42 17.98
N ARG A 177 14.82 11.15 19.10
CA ARG A 177 15.35 10.66 20.36
C ARG A 177 14.29 9.72 20.95
N ARG A 178 14.56 8.40 20.94
CA ARG A 178 13.75 7.42 21.68
C ARG A 178 13.62 7.89 23.12
N ARG A 179 12.44 8.36 23.50
CA ARG A 179 12.07 8.47 24.91
C ARG A 179 11.68 7.06 25.36
N THR A 180 12.23 6.65 26.50
CA THR A 180 12.12 5.34 27.18
C THR A 180 12.83 4.14 26.49
N PRO A 181 13.82 3.51 27.16
CA PRO A 181 14.14 2.11 26.87
C PRO A 181 12.93 1.23 27.23
N PRO A 182 12.69 0.10 26.53
CA PRO A 182 11.69 -0.86 26.97
C PRO A 182 12.01 -1.33 28.41
N PRO A 183 10.99 -1.62 29.23
CA PRO A 183 11.22 -2.15 30.57
C PRO A 183 12.10 -3.40 30.47
N GLN A 184 13.20 -3.42 31.21
CA GLN A 184 14.05 -4.61 31.31
C GLN A 184 13.19 -5.75 31.87
N PRO A 185 13.22 -6.95 31.26
CA PRO A 185 12.58 -8.10 31.86
C PRO A 185 13.23 -8.39 33.22
N PRO A 186 12.46 -8.89 34.21
CA PRO A 186 13.02 -9.31 35.50
C PRO A 186 14.13 -10.33 35.27
N GLN A 187 15.27 -10.11 35.94
CA GLN A 187 16.46 -10.97 35.83
C GLN A 187 16.06 -12.43 36.08
N GLY A 188 16.33 -13.30 35.09
CA GLY A 188 16.16 -14.75 35.22
C GLY A 188 15.13 -15.42 34.30
N ARG A 189 14.50 -14.73 33.34
CA ARG A 189 13.69 -15.39 32.29
C ARG A 189 14.13 -14.97 30.88
N PRO A 190 14.40 -15.92 29.96
CA PRO A 190 14.74 -15.61 28.59
C PRO A 190 13.55 -14.93 27.87
N ASN A 191 13.86 -13.92 27.06
CA ASN A 191 12.88 -13.17 26.28
C ASN A 191 12.36 -14.07 25.13
N PRO A 192 11.07 -14.44 25.08
CA PRO A 192 10.55 -15.37 24.08
C PRO A 192 10.54 -14.83 22.64
N TYR A 193 10.92 -13.57 22.44
CA TYR A 193 10.96 -12.90 21.13
C TYR A 193 12.33 -12.25 20.85
N GLY A 194 13.41 -12.73 21.48
CA GLY A 194 14.77 -12.25 21.25
C GLY A 194 15.40 -12.83 19.99
N TRP A 195 16.21 -12.02 19.29
CA TRP A 195 17.06 -12.45 18.18
C TRP A 195 18.20 -13.42 18.59
N ASP A 196 18.32 -13.69 19.89
CA ASP A 196 19.32 -14.60 20.49
C ASP A 196 18.78 -16.03 20.69
N ASP A 197 17.69 -16.43 20.02
CA ASP A 197 17.22 -17.82 20.08
C ASP A 197 18.24 -18.76 19.38
N PRO A 198 18.76 -19.78 20.08
CA PRO A 198 19.74 -20.73 19.54
C PRO A 198 19.23 -21.50 18.31
N ASN A 199 17.92 -21.54 18.05
CA ASN A 199 17.34 -22.13 16.85
C ASN A 199 17.71 -21.38 15.55
N TYR A 200 18.18 -20.13 15.63
CA TYR A 200 18.61 -19.34 14.46
C TYR A 200 20.12 -19.37 14.21
N ARG A 201 20.90 -20.07 15.04
CA ARG A 201 22.34 -20.25 14.80
C ARG A 201 22.57 -21.59 14.09
N THR A 202 22.46 -21.55 12.76
CA THR A 202 22.99 -22.56 11.84
C THR A 202 24.06 -21.95 10.96
#